data_AF-A0A6I6UU01-F1
#
_entry.id   AF-A0A6I6UU01-F1
#
_cell.length_a   1.000
_cell.length_b   1.000
_cell.length_c   1.000
_cell.angle_alpha   90.00
_cell.angle_beta   90.00
_cell.angle_gamma   90.00
#
_symmetry.space_group_name_H-M   'P 1'
#
loop_
_entity.id
_entity.type
_entity.pdbx_description
1 polymer ?
#
loop_
_entity_poly.entity_id
_entity_poly.type
_entity_poly.pdbx_seq_one_letter_code
_entity_poly.pdbx_strand_id
1 'polypeptide(L)'
;MKINQNDRIQHIQRLFESNPDVFDFNKPEVLEISAKGSKRVTAVLPLLHHDVYGETVLFINEKIENEDLKEFRYGWEISQRQRKLGVSSRFLTAFDKQHKPEPPYNNISTDPYHHHYEIGNKVLRTETFVQSLEDVITILRDYIISGDPYHSNHRFI
;
A
#
# COMPACT_ATOMS: atom_id res chain seq x y z
N MET A 1 18.93 -1.53 13.08
CA MET A 1 19.72 -1.19 11.87
C MET A 1 19.27 0.19 11.44
N LYS A 2 20.18 1.14 11.24
CA LYS A 2 19.83 2.54 10.95
C LYS A 2 19.17 2.61 9.56
N ILE A 3 17.90 3.02 9.45
CA ILE A 3 17.23 3.10 8.15
C ILE A 3 17.60 4.42 7.49
N ASN A 4 18.33 4.37 6.38
CA ASN A 4 18.44 5.50 5.45
C ASN A 4 17.56 5.26 4.20
N GLN A 5 17.30 6.31 3.42
CA GLN A 5 16.43 6.21 2.24
C GLN A 5 16.95 5.23 1.19
N ASN A 6 18.27 5.13 0.98
CA ASN A 6 18.86 4.22 0.00
C ASN A 6 18.68 2.76 0.45
N ASP A 7 18.95 2.46 1.72
CA ASP A 7 18.75 1.12 2.29
C ASP A 7 17.28 0.71 2.16
N ARG A 8 16.35 1.65 2.38
CA ARG A 8 14.91 1.38 2.24
C ARG A 8 14.50 1.19 0.78
N ILE A 9 15.02 1.98 -0.14
CA ILE A 9 14.82 1.79 -1.60
C ILE A 9 15.32 0.41 -2.01
N GLN A 10 16.53 0.01 -1.61
CA GLN A 10 17.08 -1.31 -1.89
C GLN A 10 16.26 -2.43 -1.25
N HIS A 11 15.69 -2.20 -0.08
CA HIS A 11 14.81 -3.17 0.56
C HIS A 11 13.49 -3.33 -0.22
N ILE A 12 12.84 -2.23 -0.64
CA ILE A 12 11.63 -2.29 -1.48
C ILE A 12 11.94 -2.99 -2.81
N GLN A 13 13.07 -2.67 -3.44
CA GLN A 13 13.52 -3.35 -4.66
C GLN A 13 13.67 -4.86 -4.45
N ARG A 14 14.31 -5.29 -3.35
CA ARG A 14 14.44 -6.72 -3.01
C ARG A 14 13.10 -7.39 -2.77
N LEU A 15 12.14 -6.70 -2.14
CA LEU A 15 10.79 -7.24 -1.96
C LEU A 15 10.07 -7.38 -3.30
N PHE A 16 10.20 -6.40 -4.21
CA PHE A 16 9.68 -6.53 -5.56
C PHE A 16 10.28 -7.76 -6.27
N GLU A 17 11.60 -7.89 -6.28
CA GLU A 17 12.33 -8.97 -6.96
C GLU A 17 12.08 -10.37 -6.38
N SER A 18 11.84 -10.47 -5.08
CA SER A 18 11.67 -11.75 -4.37
C SER A 18 10.23 -12.28 -4.32
N ASN A 19 9.25 -11.53 -4.85
CA ASN A 19 7.83 -11.92 -4.84
C ASN A 19 7.26 -11.96 -6.29
N PRO A 20 7.78 -12.83 -7.18
CA PRO A 20 7.33 -12.96 -8.57
C PRO A 20 5.91 -13.50 -8.73
N ASP A 21 5.36 -14.05 -7.66
CA ASP A 21 3.98 -14.52 -7.56
C ASP A 21 2.98 -13.41 -7.20
N VAL A 22 3.46 -12.20 -6.90
CA VAL A 22 2.63 -11.04 -6.54
C VAL A 22 2.81 -9.91 -7.55
N PHE A 23 4.04 -9.64 -7.98
CA PHE A 23 4.38 -8.49 -8.82
C PHE A 23 4.54 -8.84 -10.30
N ASP A 24 4.19 -7.89 -11.18
CA ASP A 24 4.26 -8.05 -12.64
C ASP A 24 5.56 -7.47 -13.20
N PHE A 25 6.52 -8.35 -13.48
CA PHE A 25 7.84 -7.99 -14.02
C PHE A 25 7.78 -7.59 -15.50
N ASN A 26 6.66 -7.85 -16.19
CA ASN A 26 6.49 -7.49 -17.61
C ASN A 26 6.03 -6.03 -17.79
N LYS A 27 5.85 -5.28 -16.68
CA LYS A 27 5.46 -3.87 -16.68
C LYS A 27 6.50 -2.97 -16.01
N PRO A 28 7.76 -2.96 -16.47
CA PRO A 28 8.81 -2.13 -15.88
C PRO A 28 8.50 -0.63 -15.97
N GLU A 29 7.64 -0.20 -16.90
CA GLU A 29 7.22 1.20 -17.03
C GLU A 29 6.31 1.68 -15.89
N VAL A 30 5.74 0.77 -15.11
CA VAL A 30 4.92 1.09 -13.91
C VAL A 30 5.78 1.13 -12.65
N LEU A 31 6.93 0.44 -12.67
CA LEU A 31 7.84 0.35 -11.53
C LEU A 31 8.50 1.71 -11.28
N GLU A 32 8.16 2.32 -10.15
CA GLU A 32 8.82 3.53 -9.67
C GLU A 32 9.25 3.32 -8.22
N ILE A 33 10.51 3.57 -7.90
CA ILE A 33 11.00 3.59 -6.52
C ILE A 33 11.93 4.79 -6.38
N SER A 34 11.59 5.74 -5.51
CA SER A 34 12.36 6.98 -5.41
C SER A 34 12.32 7.60 -4.02
N ALA A 35 13.39 8.31 -3.68
CA ALA A 35 13.38 9.25 -2.56
C ALA A 35 12.60 10.52 -2.95
N LYS A 36 11.84 11.05 -2.00
CA LYS A 36 11.14 12.35 -2.12
C LYS A 36 11.61 13.27 -1.00
N GLY A 37 12.45 14.24 -1.34
CA GLY A 37 13.15 15.05 -0.34
C GLY A 37 14.06 14.21 0.56
N SER A 38 14.35 14.71 1.76
CA SER A 38 15.36 14.13 2.67
C SER A 38 14.82 13.08 3.65
N LYS A 39 13.51 12.87 3.71
CA LYS A 39 12.85 12.05 4.74
C LYS A 39 11.78 11.10 4.22
N ARG A 40 11.55 11.01 2.91
CA ARG A 40 10.49 10.14 2.37
C ARG A 40 10.97 9.21 1.27
N VAL A 41 10.41 8.02 1.24
CA VAL A 41 10.55 7.06 0.13
C VAL A 41 9.15 6.79 -0.40
N THR A 42 9.01 6.85 -1.72
CA THR A 42 7.76 6.50 -2.41
C THR A 42 8.03 5.45 -3.47
N ALA A 43 7.11 4.51 -3.61
CA ALA A 43 7.16 3.53 -4.69
C ALA A 43 5.78 3.21 -5.26
N VAL A 44 5.78 2.79 -6.52
CA VAL A 44 4.65 2.19 -7.22
C VAL A 44 5.16 0.88 -7.79
N LEU A 45 4.63 -0.23 -7.30
CA LEU A 45 5.02 -1.57 -7.74
C LEU A 45 3.85 -2.17 -8.54
N PRO A 46 4.08 -2.63 -9.79
CA PRO A 46 3.02 -3.29 -10.57
C PRO A 46 2.66 -4.63 -9.95
N LEU A 47 1.37 -4.85 -9.67
CA LEU A 47 0.86 -6.16 -9.27
C LEU A 47 0.50 -6.99 -10.51
N LEU A 48 0.48 -8.31 -10.35
CA LEU A 48 -0.09 -9.20 -11.36
C LEU A 48 -1.55 -8.81 -11.66
N HIS A 49 -1.99 -9.17 -12.87
CA HIS A 49 -3.35 -8.87 -13.30
C HIS A 49 -4.36 -9.53 -12.36
N HIS A 50 -5.35 -8.76 -11.92
CA HIS A 50 -6.43 -9.26 -11.08
C HIS A 50 -7.70 -9.37 -11.92
N ASP A 51 -8.37 -10.52 -11.91
CA ASP A 51 -9.50 -10.79 -12.81
C ASP A 51 -10.67 -9.79 -12.64
N VAL A 52 -10.92 -9.35 -11.41
CA VAL A 52 -11.95 -8.35 -11.10
C VAL A 52 -11.52 -6.90 -11.38
N TYR A 53 -10.30 -6.52 -10.98
CA TYR A 53 -9.86 -5.12 -10.95
C TYR A 53 -8.96 -4.71 -12.12
N GLY A 54 -8.53 -5.67 -12.92
CA GLY A 54 -7.59 -5.48 -14.02
C GLY A 54 -6.18 -5.17 -13.56
N GLU A 55 -5.56 -4.13 -14.14
CA GLU A 55 -4.23 -3.68 -13.75
C GLU A 55 -4.28 -2.91 -12.43
N THR A 56 -3.61 -3.44 -11.40
CA THR A 56 -3.49 -2.80 -10.09
C THR A 56 -2.02 -2.62 -9.68
N VAL A 57 -1.79 -1.80 -8.66
CA VAL A 57 -0.46 -1.46 -8.15
C VAL A 57 -0.47 -1.46 -6.62
N LEU A 58 0.69 -1.74 -6.04
CA LEU A 58 1.00 -1.44 -4.65
C LEU A 58 1.70 -0.07 -4.59
N PHE A 59 0.98 0.91 -4.05
CA PHE A 59 1.52 2.24 -3.73
C PHE A 59 2.14 2.25 -2.34
N ILE A 60 3.36 2.77 -2.23
CA ILE A 60 4.13 2.86 -0.99
C ILE A 60 4.50 4.32 -0.75
N ASN A 61 4.25 4.82 0.45
CA ASN A 61 4.68 6.15 0.90
C ASN A 61 5.13 6.07 2.35
N GLU A 62 6.43 6.22 2.57
CA GLU A 62 7.07 6.03 3.87
C GLU A 62 7.81 7.30 4.27
N LYS A 63 7.70 7.67 5.55
CA LYS A 63 8.47 8.74 6.18
C LYS A 63 9.47 8.13 7.14
N ILE A 64 10.74 8.39 6.86
CA ILE A 64 11.88 7.98 7.66
C ILE A 64 12.39 9.20 8.42
N GLU A 65 12.46 9.10 9.74
CA GLU A 65 12.95 10.18 10.59
C GLU A 65 13.72 9.59 11.78
N ASN A 66 14.89 10.17 12.05
CA ASN A 66 15.84 9.66 13.05
C ASN A 66 16.15 8.16 12.86
N GLU A 67 16.30 7.73 11.61
CA GLU A 67 16.62 6.35 11.24
C GLU A 67 15.49 5.33 11.52
N ASP A 68 14.28 5.80 11.85
CA ASP A 68 13.09 5.00 12.07
C ASP A 68 12.02 5.23 10.99
N LEU A 69 11.26 4.20 10.66
CA LEU A 69 10.01 4.33 9.89
C LEU A 69 8.91 4.92 10.79
N LYS A 70 8.70 6.24 10.70
CA LYS A 70 7.74 6.97 11.55
C LYS A 70 6.32 6.89 11.02
N GLU A 71 6.15 7.06 9.72
CA GLU A 71 4.85 7.00 9.07
C GLU A 71 4.93 6.12 7.83
N PHE A 72 3.86 5.41 7.53
CA PHE A 72 3.69 4.73 6.26
C PHE A 72 2.25 4.80 5.76
N ARG A 73 2.12 4.61 4.46
CA ARG A 73 0.88 4.29 3.76
C ARG A 73 1.18 3.28 2.68
N TYR A 74 0.50 2.15 2.73
CA TYR A 74 0.57 1.09 1.74
C TYR A 74 -0.81 0.93 1.11
N GLY A 75 -0.97 1.33 -0.14
CA GLY A 75 -2.25 1.34 -0.84
C GLY A 75 -2.30 0.31 -1.96
N TRP A 76 -3.38 -0.47 -2.02
CA TRP A 76 -3.76 -1.21 -3.22
C TRP A 76 -4.65 -0.32 -4.09
N GLU A 77 -4.18 -0.01 -5.29
CA GLU A 77 -4.83 0.94 -6.19
C GLU A 77 -4.97 0.38 -7.62
N ILE A 78 -6.00 0.83 -8.33
CA ILE A 78 -6.11 0.63 -9.78
C ILE A 78 -5.01 1.44 -10.47
N SER A 79 -4.32 0.80 -11.44
CA SER A 79 -3.28 1.45 -12.24
C SER A 79 -3.81 2.69 -12.95
N GLN A 80 -3.08 3.80 -12.82
CA GLN A 80 -3.45 5.08 -13.41
C GLN A 80 -2.97 5.24 -14.87
N ARG A 81 -2.29 4.23 -15.42
CA ARG A 81 -1.69 4.24 -16.76
C ARG A 81 -2.72 4.32 -17.87
N GLN A 82 -3.76 3.48 -17.78
CA GLN A 82 -4.81 3.41 -18.80
C GLN A 82 -5.84 4.53 -18.64
N ARG A 83 -6.17 4.88 -17.39
CA ARG A 83 -7.17 5.90 -17.07
C ARG A 83 -6.82 6.61 -15.77
N LYS A 84 -6.75 7.94 -15.83
CA LYS A 84 -6.67 8.77 -14.63
C LYS A 84 -8.01 8.75 -13.90
N LEU A 85 -7.98 8.23 -12.69
CA LEU A 85 -9.12 8.15 -11.79
C LEU A 85 -8.89 9.09 -10.60
N GLY A 86 -9.99 9.65 -10.09
CA GLY A 86 -9.94 10.36 -8.82
C GLY A 86 -9.49 9.41 -7.71
N VAL A 87 -8.92 9.97 -6.65
CA VAL A 87 -8.59 9.24 -5.41
C VAL A 87 -9.75 8.33 -5.01
N SER A 88 -10.97 8.87 -4.98
CA SER A 88 -12.16 8.13 -4.59
C SER A 88 -12.60 6.98 -5.51
N SER A 89 -11.91 6.74 -6.61
CA SER A 89 -12.29 5.71 -7.58
C SER A 89 -11.14 4.75 -7.88
N ARG A 90 -9.90 5.11 -7.53
CA ARG A 90 -8.74 4.24 -7.74
C ARG A 90 -8.32 3.44 -6.52
N PHE A 91 -8.63 3.91 -5.32
CA PHE A 91 -8.25 3.21 -4.09
C PHE A 91 -9.13 1.97 -3.90
N LEU A 92 -8.52 0.81 -3.67
CA LEU A 92 -9.22 -0.40 -3.25
C LEU A 92 -9.14 -0.54 -1.73
N THR A 93 -7.93 -0.45 -1.17
CA THR A 93 -7.73 -0.42 0.28
C THR A 93 -6.33 0.12 0.64
N ALA A 94 -6.09 0.51 1.89
CA ALA A 94 -4.76 0.92 2.33
C ALA A 94 -4.52 0.69 3.82
N PHE A 95 -3.25 0.51 4.20
CA PHE A 95 -2.79 0.38 5.58
C PHE A 95 -1.91 1.58 5.92
N ASP A 96 -2.27 2.30 6.98
CA ASP A 96 -1.67 3.57 7.34
C ASP A 96 -1.14 3.56 8.78
N LYS A 97 0.09 4.05 8.96
CA LYS A 97 0.66 4.48 10.23
C LYS A 97 0.94 5.96 10.12
N GLN A 98 0.06 6.83 10.63
CA GLN A 98 0.22 8.28 10.53
C GLN A 98 -0.28 8.97 11.80
N HIS A 99 0.21 10.19 12.04
CA HIS A 99 -0.35 11.03 13.09
C HIS A 99 -1.83 11.30 12.80
N LYS A 100 -2.71 10.83 13.69
CA LYS A 100 -4.17 10.90 13.54
C LYS A 100 -4.61 12.38 13.50
N PRO A 101 -5.23 12.89 12.41
CA PRO A 101 -5.86 14.21 12.46
C PRO A 101 -7.04 14.18 13.45
N GLU A 102 -7.30 15.31 14.10
CA GLU A 102 -8.41 15.49 15.04
C GLU A 102 -9.80 15.16 14.42
N PRO A 103 -10.82 14.83 15.25
CA PRO A 103 -12.01 14.05 14.86
C PRO A 103 -12.81 14.63 13.68
N PRO A 104 -13.62 13.81 12.95
CA PRO A 104 -14.48 12.73 13.50
C PRO A 104 -13.94 11.29 13.37
N TYR A 105 -12.66 11.10 13.06
CA TYR A 105 -12.09 9.79 12.70
C TYR A 105 -11.69 8.88 13.89
N ASN A 106 -12.18 9.12 15.11
CA ASN A 106 -11.44 8.89 16.36
C ASN A 106 -11.74 7.61 17.18
N ASN A 107 -12.45 6.61 16.66
CA ASN A 107 -12.79 5.42 17.45
C ASN A 107 -11.87 4.21 17.21
N ILE A 108 -10.65 4.42 16.74
CA ILE A 108 -9.69 3.35 16.45
C ILE A 108 -8.61 3.34 17.53
N SER A 109 -8.55 2.25 18.29
CA SER A 109 -7.61 2.12 19.40
C SER A 109 -6.18 1.81 18.92
N THR A 110 -6.02 1.22 17.74
CA THR A 110 -4.72 0.83 17.19
C THR A 110 -4.02 1.95 16.41
N ASP A 111 -2.69 1.89 16.41
CA ASP A 111 -1.79 2.56 15.47
C ASP A 111 -0.72 1.52 15.09
N PRO A 112 -0.68 1.00 13.86
CA PRO A 112 -1.37 1.44 12.63
C PRO A 112 -2.87 1.17 12.57
N TYR A 113 -3.51 1.67 11.50
CA TYR A 113 -4.94 1.52 11.21
C TYR A 113 -5.18 1.28 9.71
N HIS A 114 -6.37 0.78 9.40
CA HIS A 114 -6.75 0.35 8.06
C HIS A 114 -7.79 1.28 7.42
N HIS A 115 -7.62 1.51 6.13
CA HIS A 115 -8.53 2.25 5.27
C HIS A 115 -9.30 1.28 4.40
N HIS A 116 -10.58 1.11 4.72
CA HIS A 116 -11.54 0.55 3.80
C HIS A 116 -11.89 1.59 2.72
N TYR A 117 -11.95 1.12 1.48
CA TYR A 117 -12.48 1.91 0.40
C TYR A 117 -13.62 1.15 -0.27
N GLU A 118 -14.75 1.82 -0.47
CA GLU A 118 -15.81 1.36 -1.35
C GLU A 118 -15.83 2.33 -2.54
N ILE A 119 -15.82 1.83 -3.77
CA ILE A 119 -15.70 2.69 -4.96
C ILE A 119 -16.81 3.76 -4.93
N GLY A 120 -16.42 5.03 -4.83
CA GLY A 120 -17.35 6.15 -4.69
C GLY A 120 -17.76 6.55 -3.26
N ASN A 121 -17.38 5.80 -2.22
CA ASN A 121 -17.73 6.08 -0.83
C ASN A 121 -16.55 5.93 0.15
N LYS A 122 -16.36 6.92 1.03
CA LYS A 122 -15.33 6.85 2.08
C LYS A 122 -15.90 6.08 3.26
N VAL A 123 -15.36 4.89 3.51
CA VAL A 123 -15.73 4.06 4.66
C VAL A 123 -14.94 4.52 5.89
N LEU A 124 -15.49 4.26 7.09
CA LEU A 124 -14.79 4.48 8.33
C LEU A 124 -13.51 3.62 8.38
N ARG A 125 -12.44 4.23 8.90
CA ARG A 125 -11.19 3.52 9.18
C ARG A 125 -11.44 2.46 10.28
N THR A 126 -10.67 1.39 10.28
CA THR A 126 -10.77 0.29 11.25
C THR A 126 -9.41 -0.08 11.82
N GLU A 127 -9.43 -0.89 12.88
CA GLU A 127 -8.23 -1.42 13.50
C GLU A 127 -7.53 -2.43 12.60
N THR A 128 -6.19 -2.50 12.72
CA THR A 128 -5.38 -3.49 12.00
C THR A 128 -4.13 -3.83 12.81
N PHE A 129 -3.61 -5.03 12.57
CA PHE A 129 -2.34 -5.49 13.12
C PHE A 129 -1.19 -5.46 12.11
N VAL A 130 -1.45 -4.99 10.88
CA VAL A 130 -0.45 -4.83 9.81
C VAL A 130 0.59 -3.80 10.21
N GLN A 131 1.84 -4.21 10.42
CA GLN A 131 2.91 -3.33 10.92
C GLN A 131 4.01 -3.06 9.89
N SER A 132 4.07 -3.85 8.83
CA SER A 132 5.16 -3.85 7.87
C SER A 132 4.68 -3.88 6.42
N LEU A 133 5.61 -3.63 5.49
CA LEU A 133 5.34 -3.76 4.05
C LEU A 133 5.16 -5.25 3.67
N GLU A 134 5.91 -6.13 4.33
CA GLU A 134 5.87 -7.58 4.17
C GLU A 134 4.51 -8.17 4.55
N ASP A 135 3.87 -7.65 5.61
CA ASP A 135 2.50 -8.01 5.98
C ASP A 135 1.53 -7.67 4.84
N VAL A 136 1.67 -6.48 4.24
CA VAL A 136 0.82 -6.06 3.12
C VAL A 136 1.06 -6.91 1.88
N ILE A 137 2.30 -7.27 1.57
CA ILE A 137 2.62 -8.17 0.45
C ILE A 137 1.98 -9.54 0.67
N THR A 138 2.01 -10.05 1.90
CA THR A 138 1.36 -11.32 2.26
C THR A 138 -0.15 -11.24 2.08
N ILE A 139 -0.78 -10.16 2.53
CA ILE A 139 -2.21 -9.93 2.33
C ILE A 139 -2.56 -9.85 0.84
N LEU A 140 -1.80 -9.07 0.05
CA LEU A 140 -2.08 -8.91 -1.38
C LEU A 140 -1.86 -10.20 -2.16
N ARG A 141 -0.86 -11.00 -1.78
CA ARG A 141 -0.64 -12.33 -2.34
C ARG A 141 -1.91 -13.18 -2.30
N ASP A 142 -2.64 -13.18 -1.20
CA ASP A 142 -3.86 -13.97 -1.07
C ASP A 142 -4.91 -13.57 -2.12
N TYR A 143 -5.14 -12.27 -2.31
CA TYR A 143 -6.09 -11.78 -3.32
C TYR A 143 -5.60 -11.98 -4.75
N ILE A 144 -4.31 -11.81 -5.00
CA ILE A 144 -3.72 -12.01 -6.33
C ILE A 144 -3.80 -13.48 -6.74
N ILE A 145 -3.55 -14.40 -5.81
CA ILE A 145 -3.60 -15.86 -6.06
C ILE A 145 -5.05 -16.35 -6.14
N SER A 146 -5.93 -15.89 -5.25
CA SER A 146 -7.32 -16.37 -5.24
C SER A 146 -8.17 -15.74 -6.34
N GLY A 147 -7.81 -14.53 -6.79
CA GLY A 147 -8.59 -13.71 -7.71
C GLY A 147 -9.85 -13.12 -7.07
N ASP A 148 -10.02 -13.28 -5.76
CA ASP A 148 -11.21 -12.83 -5.05
C ASP A 148 -11.27 -11.30 -4.99
N PRO A 149 -12.46 -10.70 -5.15
CA PRO A 149 -12.61 -9.28 -4.90
C PRO A 149 -12.36 -8.95 -3.42
N TYR A 150 -11.72 -7.82 -3.18
CA TYR A 150 -11.69 -7.20 -1.87
C TYR A 150 -13.09 -6.72 -1.47
N HIS A 151 -13.49 -7.10 -0.25
CA HIS A 151 -14.71 -6.62 0.37
C HIS A 151 -14.39 -5.71 1.56
N SER A 152 -15.09 -4.57 1.65
CA SER A 152 -14.88 -3.55 2.68
C SER A 152 -15.16 -3.99 4.12
N ASN A 153 -15.71 -5.20 4.32
CA ASN A 153 -15.91 -5.80 5.63
C ASN A 153 -14.80 -6.80 6.02
N HIS A 154 -13.83 -7.07 5.14
CA HIS A 154 -12.73 -7.98 5.43
C HIS A 154 -11.86 -7.41 6.55
N ARG A 155 -11.59 -8.21 7.58
CA ARG A 155 -10.69 -7.82 8.68
C ARG A 155 -9.33 -8.46 8.52
N PHE A 156 -8.29 -7.64 8.56
CA PHE A 156 -6.90 -8.07 8.55
C PHE A 156 -6.45 -8.29 10.01
N ILE A 157 -6.70 -9.50 10.52
CA ILE A 157 -6.44 -9.92 11.91
C ILE A 157 -5.09 -10.62 12.00
#